data_AF-A0A9P3N5K3-F1
#
_entry.id   AF-A0A9P3N5K3-F1
#
_cell.length_a   1.000
_cell.length_b   1.000
_cell.length_c   1.000
_cell.angle_alpha   90.00
_cell.angle_beta   90.00
_cell.angle_gamma   90.00
#
_symmetry.space_group_name_H-M   'P 1'
#
loop_
_entity.id
_entity.type
_entity.pdbx_description
1 polymer ?
#
loop_
_entity_poly.entity_id
_entity_poly.type
_entity_poly.pdbx_seq_one_letter_code
_entity_poly.pdbx_strand_id
1 'polypeptide(L)'
;MLRRFDGSHEGSTISGHHRHHSHALKSRALHIQRRLVVAPYFAAFLAALCGGSLLLAPPAPLFAAAASAASSSSSSSGNPGAAGNAAARLRSLYMLPAVDATGQVRALSELRGTVSLVVNVASECGLTKRNYEELSLLHNRFAPRGFQVLAFPCNQFSNQEPKSNADILSFARTNHSAPFRIFAKTLVNAPLECTGTEAACAPSTTRCCPSNSLVFDLLKQHFPGDIEWNFAKFLVGKDGITIRRYAPTVNPLDIAPHIEAALAAPSPRPHIHSWWGFGDGKDEGHADLL
;
A
#
# COMPACT_ATOMS: atom_id res chain seq x y z
N MET A 1 15.11 38.18 -58.99
CA MET A 1 15.95 39.20 -59.64
C MET A 1 16.88 39.80 -58.58
N LEU A 2 18.18 39.66 -58.79
CA LEU A 2 19.24 40.22 -57.96
C LEU A 2 19.20 41.77 -57.94
N ARG A 3 19.64 42.38 -56.84
CA ARG A 3 20.86 43.21 -56.80
C ARG A 3 21.32 43.51 -55.37
N ARG A 4 22.63 43.30 -55.18
CA ARG A 4 23.50 43.67 -54.04
C ARG A 4 23.90 45.14 -54.13
N PHE A 5 24.29 45.72 -52.98
CA PHE A 5 25.38 46.70 -52.70
C PHE A 5 25.28 46.93 -51.16
N ASP A 6 26.16 46.56 -50.24
CA ASP A 6 27.63 46.48 -50.07
C ASP A 6 28.32 47.80 -49.64
N GLY A 7 29.14 47.72 -48.58
CA GLY A 7 29.95 48.80 -47.96
C GLY A 7 29.59 49.08 -46.48
N SER A 8 30.27 48.68 -45.40
CA SER A 8 31.69 48.47 -44.99
C SER A 8 32.32 49.66 -44.23
N HIS A 9 33.13 49.33 -43.21
CA HIS A 9 34.02 50.15 -42.35
C HIS A 9 33.37 50.81 -41.11
N GLU A 10 33.89 50.80 -39.87
CA GLU A 10 35.14 50.45 -39.18
C GLU A 10 34.76 50.22 -37.69
N GLY A 11 35.40 49.40 -36.83
CA GLY A 11 36.82 49.32 -36.50
C GLY A 11 37.12 50.02 -35.17
N SER A 12 37.03 49.33 -34.01
CA SER A 12 37.88 49.63 -32.85
C SER A 12 37.86 48.54 -31.77
N THR A 13 38.97 47.82 -31.72
CA THR A 13 39.54 47.06 -30.61
C THR A 13 40.00 47.96 -29.47
N ILE A 14 39.68 47.62 -28.21
CA ILE A 14 40.58 47.87 -27.07
C ILE A 14 40.68 46.60 -26.21
N SER A 15 41.94 46.26 -25.96
CA SER A 15 42.48 45.12 -25.24
C SER A 15 42.49 45.34 -23.71
N GLY A 16 42.11 44.29 -22.98
CA GLY A 16 42.90 43.70 -21.88
C GLY A 16 43.13 44.49 -20.59
N HIS A 17 42.65 43.93 -19.47
CA HIS A 17 43.48 43.86 -18.26
C HIS A 17 43.17 42.64 -17.37
N HIS A 18 44.24 41.89 -17.12
CA HIS A 18 44.41 40.84 -16.10
C HIS A 18 44.20 41.35 -14.67
N ARG A 19 43.55 40.54 -13.83
CA ARG A 19 44.07 39.97 -12.56
C ARG A 19 42.95 39.24 -11.81
N HIS A 20 43.05 37.92 -11.68
CA HIS A 20 43.43 37.23 -10.43
C HIS A 20 42.63 37.68 -9.20
N HIS A 21 41.75 36.81 -8.70
CA HIS A 21 41.84 36.35 -7.31
C HIS A 21 41.06 35.05 -7.12
N SER A 22 41.83 33.97 -7.07
CA SER A 22 41.48 32.70 -6.46
C SER A 22 41.22 32.93 -4.97
N HIS A 23 40.13 32.39 -4.41
CA HIS A 23 40.09 32.07 -2.99
C HIS A 23 39.64 30.63 -2.81
N ALA A 24 40.67 29.79 -2.68
CA ALA A 24 40.61 28.45 -2.18
C ALA A 24 40.26 28.44 -0.68
N LEU A 25 39.45 27.45 -0.31
CA LEU A 25 39.55 26.59 0.86
C LEU A 25 40.56 27.01 1.94
N LYS A 26 40.06 27.24 3.15
CA LYS A 26 40.82 26.99 4.39
C LYS A 26 39.99 26.16 5.36
N SER A 27 40.29 24.87 5.36
CA SER A 27 40.11 23.98 6.50
C SER A 27 40.88 24.52 7.71
N ARG A 28 40.32 24.38 8.92
CA ARG A 28 41.10 24.13 10.13
C ARG A 28 40.27 23.35 11.15
N ALA A 29 40.56 22.07 11.21
CA ALA A 29 40.39 21.23 12.39
C ALA A 29 41.64 21.38 13.29
N LEU A 30 41.46 21.34 14.62
CA LEU A 30 42.35 20.72 15.62
C LEU A 30 41.61 20.80 16.98
N HIS A 31 41.25 19.66 17.61
CA HIS A 31 42.01 18.97 18.69
C HIS A 31 41.89 19.70 20.05
N ILE A 32 41.74 19.10 21.24
CA ILE A 32 41.92 17.74 21.81
C ILE A 32 41.32 17.84 23.25
N GLN A 33 40.37 16.99 23.65
CA GLN A 33 40.49 15.87 24.61
C GLN A 33 40.47 16.15 26.13
N ARG A 34 39.72 15.27 26.82
CA ARG A 34 39.79 14.77 28.23
C ARG A 34 39.18 15.68 29.32
N ARG A 35 38.46 15.20 30.35
CA ARG A 35 38.21 13.86 30.95
C ARG A 35 36.98 13.96 31.90
N LEU A 36 36.07 12.99 31.88
CA LEU A 36 35.74 12.03 32.97
C LEU A 36 35.45 12.60 34.39
N VAL A 37 34.23 12.34 34.89
CA VAL A 37 33.99 11.81 36.25
C VAL A 37 32.85 10.79 36.19
N VAL A 38 33.12 9.61 36.73
CA VAL A 38 32.24 8.47 37.03
C VAL A 38 31.88 8.54 38.51
N ALA A 39 30.63 8.27 38.90
CA ALA A 39 30.34 7.58 40.17
C ALA A 39 28.87 7.09 40.25
N PRO A 40 28.64 5.84 40.72
CA PRO A 40 27.33 5.23 40.96
C PRO A 40 26.91 5.34 42.44
N TYR A 41 25.62 5.12 42.76
CA TYR A 41 25.21 4.74 44.11
C TYR A 41 24.16 3.62 44.09
N PHE A 42 24.35 2.73 45.05
CA PHE A 42 23.82 1.38 45.24
C PHE A 42 22.67 1.35 46.27
N ALA A 43 21.78 0.35 46.12
CA ALA A 43 21.10 -0.45 47.17
C ALA A 43 20.13 0.25 48.16
N ALA A 44 19.17 -0.38 48.83
CA ALA A 44 18.40 -1.64 48.80
C ALA A 44 17.53 -1.62 50.09
N PHE A 45 16.69 -2.66 50.32
CA PHE A 45 15.92 -3.03 51.53
C PHE A 45 14.55 -2.33 51.77
N LEU A 46 13.52 -2.96 52.36
CA LEU A 46 12.97 -4.34 52.48
C LEU A 46 11.70 -4.20 53.34
N ALA A 47 10.75 -5.12 53.21
CA ALA A 47 9.93 -5.75 54.27
C ALA A 47 8.41 -5.78 54.00
N ALA A 48 7.94 -7.01 53.77
CA ALA A 48 6.55 -7.43 53.87
C ALA A 48 6.23 -7.80 55.33
N LEU A 49 4.98 -7.57 55.76
CA LEU A 49 4.43 -8.11 56.99
C LEU A 49 3.24 -9.02 56.70
N CYS A 50 3.28 -10.16 57.39
CA CYS A 50 2.36 -11.29 57.40
C CYS A 50 0.94 -10.94 57.85
N GLY A 51 -0.03 -11.75 57.39
CA GLY A 51 -1.29 -11.95 58.08
C GLY A 51 -2.17 -13.00 57.40
N GLY A 52 -2.50 -14.08 58.11
CA GLY A 52 -3.82 -14.72 57.98
C GLY A 52 -3.91 -16.16 57.43
N SER A 53 -3.64 -17.12 58.31
CA SER A 53 -4.21 -18.47 58.50
C SER A 53 -5.14 -19.15 57.46
N LEU A 54 -4.68 -20.35 57.05
CA LEU A 54 -5.33 -21.68 56.99
C LEU A 54 -6.87 -21.78 56.89
N LEU A 55 -7.34 -22.47 55.84
CA LEU A 55 -8.35 -23.53 55.93
C LEU A 55 -8.22 -24.53 54.76
N LEU A 56 -8.55 -25.77 55.09
CA LEU A 56 -8.17 -27.05 54.50
C LEU A 56 -9.11 -27.52 53.37
N ALA A 57 -8.59 -28.14 52.30
CA ALA A 57 -9.37 -29.00 51.40
C ALA A 57 -8.52 -30.19 50.84
N PRO A 58 -9.07 -31.42 50.79
CA PRO A 58 -8.38 -32.67 50.38
C PRO A 58 -8.39 -32.93 48.84
N PRO A 59 -7.70 -33.98 48.34
CA PRO A 59 -7.11 -34.01 46.99
C PRO A 59 -8.04 -34.56 45.89
N ALA A 60 -7.88 -34.05 44.67
CA ALA A 60 -8.47 -34.60 43.45
C ALA A 60 -7.54 -35.64 42.79
N PRO A 61 -8.09 -36.65 42.07
CA PRO A 61 -7.35 -37.84 41.69
C PRO A 61 -6.44 -37.64 40.46
N LEU A 62 -5.32 -38.36 40.49
CA LEU A 62 -4.39 -38.55 39.39
C LEU A 62 -5.08 -39.26 38.21
N PHE A 63 -5.30 -38.56 37.11
CA PHE A 63 -5.44 -39.18 35.80
C PHE A 63 -4.13 -39.02 35.03
N ALA A 64 -3.39 -40.13 34.95
CA ALA A 64 -2.29 -40.29 34.02
C ALA A 64 -2.84 -40.43 32.60
N ALA A 65 -2.46 -39.51 31.71
CA ALA A 65 -2.58 -39.69 30.27
C ALA A 65 -1.18 -39.55 29.66
N ALA A 66 -0.62 -40.70 29.27
CA ALA A 66 0.64 -40.79 28.55
C ALA A 66 0.47 -40.18 27.16
N ALA A 67 1.19 -39.09 26.88
CA ALA A 67 1.34 -38.57 25.53
C ALA A 67 2.40 -39.41 24.80
N SER A 68 1.95 -40.37 23.98
CA SER A 68 2.82 -41.04 23.01
C SER A 68 2.94 -40.13 21.79
N ALA A 69 4.13 -39.54 21.62
CA ALA A 69 4.50 -38.83 20.42
C ALA A 69 4.79 -39.85 19.30
N ALA A 70 3.81 -40.04 18.40
CA ALA A 70 4.03 -40.72 17.14
C ALA A 70 4.38 -39.68 16.07
N SER A 71 5.67 -39.54 15.79
CA SER A 71 6.20 -38.82 14.63
C SER A 71 5.97 -39.64 13.36
N SER A 72 4.91 -39.34 12.62
CA SER A 72 4.73 -39.80 11.24
C SER A 72 5.33 -38.77 10.28
N SER A 73 6.56 -39.02 9.84
CA SER A 73 7.19 -38.34 8.72
C SER A 73 6.55 -38.79 7.41
N SER A 74 5.58 -38.04 6.91
CA SER A 74 5.11 -38.17 5.53
C SER A 74 5.95 -37.25 4.62
N SER A 75 6.93 -37.85 3.96
CA SER A 75 7.66 -37.25 2.84
C SER A 75 6.69 -37.03 1.68
N SER A 76 6.11 -35.84 1.59
CA SER A 76 5.47 -35.36 0.36
C SER A 76 6.56 -34.83 -0.57
N SER A 77 6.82 -35.61 -1.62
CA SER A 77 7.61 -35.21 -2.77
C SER A 77 6.98 -33.96 -3.41
N GLY A 78 7.61 -32.81 -3.18
CA GLY A 78 7.19 -31.53 -3.73
C GLY A 78 7.22 -31.56 -5.25
N ASN A 79 6.05 -31.40 -5.86
CA ASN A 79 5.91 -31.16 -7.28
C ASN A 79 6.41 -29.72 -7.57
N PRO A 80 7.43 -29.50 -8.42
CA PRO A 80 8.01 -28.16 -8.62
C PRO A 80 7.07 -27.19 -9.39
N GLY A 81 5.85 -27.61 -9.73
CA GLY A 81 4.82 -26.79 -10.38
C GLY A 81 3.96 -25.92 -9.45
N ALA A 82 4.11 -26.01 -8.12
CA ALA A 82 3.24 -25.28 -7.19
C ALA A 82 3.59 -23.78 -7.05
N ALA A 83 4.85 -23.39 -7.24
CA ALA A 83 5.27 -21.99 -7.15
C ALA A 83 4.81 -21.15 -8.37
N GLY A 84 4.58 -21.79 -9.53
CA GLY A 84 4.05 -21.13 -10.72
C GLY A 84 2.56 -20.76 -10.65
N ASN A 85 1.84 -21.23 -9.62
CA ASN A 85 0.39 -21.06 -9.46
C ASN A 85 -0.03 -20.23 -8.24
N ALA A 86 0.89 -19.83 -7.35
CA ALA A 86 0.56 -18.95 -6.22
C ALA A 86 0.34 -17.49 -6.68
N ALA A 87 1.01 -17.09 -7.77
CA ALA A 87 0.64 -15.94 -8.61
C ALA A 87 -0.59 -16.26 -9.49
N ALA A 88 -1.51 -17.12 -9.02
CA ALA A 88 -2.86 -17.20 -9.53
C ALA A 88 -3.38 -15.76 -9.61
N ARG A 89 -3.46 -15.24 -10.84
CA ARG A 89 -3.81 -13.86 -11.20
C ARG A 89 -4.69 -13.27 -10.11
N LEU A 90 -4.19 -12.31 -9.34
CA LEU A 90 -5.05 -11.55 -8.44
C LEU A 90 -6.16 -10.95 -9.31
N ARG A 91 -7.37 -11.54 -9.29
CA ARG A 91 -8.43 -11.22 -10.27
C ARG A 91 -9.28 -10.05 -9.83
N SER A 92 -9.27 -9.74 -8.54
CA SER A 92 -10.16 -8.77 -7.93
C SER A 92 -9.55 -8.23 -6.64
N LEU A 93 -9.66 -6.92 -6.44
CA LEU A 93 -9.30 -6.25 -5.19
C LEU A 93 -9.95 -6.92 -3.98
N TYR A 94 -11.16 -7.46 -4.15
CA TYR A 94 -11.97 -8.06 -3.10
C TYR A 94 -11.53 -9.47 -2.69
N MET A 95 -10.45 -9.99 -3.27
CA MET A 95 -9.78 -11.21 -2.81
C MET A 95 -8.59 -10.92 -1.88
N LEU A 96 -8.23 -9.65 -1.70
CA LEU A 96 -7.06 -9.25 -0.94
C LEU A 96 -7.43 -8.83 0.50
N PRO A 97 -6.55 -9.11 1.48
CA PRO A 97 -6.56 -8.41 2.75
C PRO A 97 -5.82 -7.06 2.64
N ALA A 98 -6.14 -6.13 3.53
CA ALA A 98 -5.34 -4.92 3.75
C ALA A 98 -5.36 -4.54 5.23
N VAL A 99 -4.22 -4.11 5.77
CA VAL A 99 -4.11 -3.65 7.16
C VAL A 99 -4.60 -2.20 7.24
N ASP A 100 -5.52 -1.88 8.14
CA ASP A 100 -5.96 -0.51 8.34
C ASP A 100 -5.01 0.31 9.22
N ALA A 101 -5.21 1.63 9.32
CA ALA A 101 -4.32 2.50 10.10
C ALA A 101 -4.31 2.18 11.62
N THR A 102 -5.27 1.39 12.12
CA THR A 102 -5.30 0.91 13.51
C THR A 102 -4.54 -0.40 13.70
N GLY A 103 -4.02 -0.99 12.62
CA GLY A 103 -3.31 -2.27 12.63
C GLY A 103 -4.21 -3.49 12.43
N GLN A 104 -5.51 -3.30 12.19
CA GLN A 104 -6.44 -4.41 11.99
C GLN A 104 -6.41 -4.90 10.54
N VAL A 105 -6.39 -6.21 10.35
CA VAL A 105 -6.50 -6.81 9.01
C VAL A 105 -7.96 -6.73 8.56
N ARG A 106 -8.19 -6.07 7.43
CA ARG A 106 -9.50 -5.91 6.79
C ARG A 106 -9.57 -6.76 5.54
N ALA A 107 -10.57 -7.63 5.49
CA ALA A 107 -10.87 -8.37 4.28
C ALA A 107 -11.57 -7.42 3.29
N LEU A 108 -10.93 -7.14 2.14
CA LEU A 108 -11.54 -6.25 1.14
C LEU A 108 -12.76 -6.90 0.46
N SER A 109 -13.04 -8.19 0.71
CA SER A 109 -14.26 -8.87 0.31
C SER A 109 -15.53 -8.19 0.83
N GLU A 110 -15.47 -7.47 1.96
CA GLU A 110 -16.58 -6.70 2.53
C GLU A 110 -17.01 -5.53 1.63
N LEU A 111 -16.18 -5.14 0.66
CA LEU A 111 -16.44 -4.06 -0.29
C LEU A 111 -17.07 -4.57 -1.61
N ARG A 112 -17.28 -5.88 -1.74
CA ARG A 112 -17.85 -6.48 -2.95
C ARG A 112 -19.21 -5.85 -3.28
N GLY A 113 -19.42 -5.54 -4.55
CA GLY A 113 -20.65 -4.91 -5.02
C GLY A 113 -20.67 -3.38 -4.88
N THR A 114 -19.64 -2.77 -4.28
CA THR A 114 -19.49 -1.31 -4.19
C THR A 114 -18.46 -0.79 -5.19
N VAL A 115 -18.53 0.47 -5.57
CA VAL A 115 -17.48 1.13 -6.36
C VAL A 115 -16.46 1.72 -5.40
N SER A 116 -15.17 1.54 -5.67
CA SER A 116 -14.10 2.06 -4.81
C SER A 116 -13.21 3.03 -5.57
N LEU A 117 -12.82 4.14 -4.94
CA LEU A 117 -11.72 5.00 -5.39
C LEU A 117 -10.53 4.78 -4.47
N VAL A 118 -9.51 4.08 -4.95
CA VAL A 118 -8.28 3.82 -4.21
C VAL A 118 -7.29 4.95 -4.46
N VAL A 119 -6.72 5.54 -3.41
CA VAL A 119 -5.85 6.71 -3.51
C VAL A 119 -4.62 6.53 -2.63
N ASN A 120 -3.42 6.75 -3.18
CA ASN A 120 -2.23 6.90 -2.34
C ASN A 120 -2.18 8.32 -1.77
N VAL A 121 -2.05 8.48 -0.46
CA VAL A 121 -2.15 9.79 0.21
C VAL A 121 -0.88 10.15 0.97
N ALA A 122 -0.73 11.44 1.24
CA ALA A 122 0.29 12.01 2.09
C ALA A 122 -0.26 13.24 2.85
N SER A 123 0.33 13.55 3.99
CA SER A 123 -0.10 14.58 4.95
C SER A 123 0.71 15.86 4.75
N GLU A 124 1.95 15.75 4.26
CA GLU A 124 2.89 16.86 4.09
C GLU A 124 3.14 17.16 2.60
N CYS A 125 2.07 17.11 1.80
CA CYS A 125 2.11 17.37 0.37
C CYS A 125 1.31 18.64 0.03
N GLY A 126 1.77 19.43 -0.96
CA GLY A 126 1.05 20.62 -1.43
C GLY A 126 -0.35 20.32 -1.99
N LEU A 127 -0.62 19.06 -2.34
CA LEU A 127 -1.92 18.59 -2.83
C LEU A 127 -2.88 18.12 -1.72
N THR A 128 -2.39 17.98 -0.48
CA THR A 128 -3.12 17.33 0.62
C THR A 128 -4.45 17.99 0.93
N LYS A 129 -4.46 19.29 1.19
CA LYS A 129 -5.67 20.00 1.62
C LYS A 129 -6.82 19.81 0.62
N ARG A 130 -6.56 20.17 -0.65
CA ARG A 130 -7.54 20.06 -1.72
C ARG A 130 -8.01 18.63 -1.95
N ASN A 131 -7.08 17.66 -1.98
CA ASN A 131 -7.47 16.27 -2.25
C ASN A 131 -8.32 15.70 -1.13
N TYR A 132 -7.96 15.91 0.15
CA TYR A 132 -8.76 15.42 1.26
C TYR A 132 -10.16 16.04 1.31
N GLU A 133 -10.28 17.34 1.06
CA GLU A 133 -11.57 18.05 0.98
C GLU A 133 -12.44 17.48 -0.16
N GLU A 134 -11.91 17.42 -1.38
CA GLU A 134 -12.66 16.95 -2.55
C GLU A 134 -12.99 15.45 -2.50
N LEU A 135 -12.09 14.60 -1.97
CA LEU A 135 -12.37 13.18 -1.74
C LEU A 135 -13.48 12.98 -0.71
N SER A 136 -13.53 13.81 0.33
CA SER A 136 -14.59 13.76 1.34
C SER A 136 -15.93 14.16 0.74
N LEU A 137 -15.97 15.18 -0.11
CA LEU A 137 -17.16 15.57 -0.86
C LEU A 137 -17.67 14.45 -1.76
N LEU A 138 -16.78 13.81 -2.54
CA LEU A 138 -17.14 12.66 -3.37
C LEU A 138 -17.67 11.50 -2.52
N HIS A 139 -16.98 11.17 -1.43
CA HIS A 139 -17.37 10.08 -0.55
C HIS A 139 -18.77 10.32 0.00
N ASN A 140 -19.03 11.48 0.58
CA ASN A 140 -20.33 11.82 1.16
C ASN A 140 -21.44 11.81 0.09
N ARG A 141 -21.16 12.33 -1.12
CA ARG A 141 -22.14 12.38 -2.22
C ARG A 141 -22.54 10.97 -2.68
N PHE A 142 -21.59 10.05 -2.81
CA PHE A 142 -21.84 8.77 -3.48
C PHE A 142 -21.91 7.57 -2.53
N ALA A 143 -21.49 7.69 -1.26
CA ALA A 143 -21.53 6.60 -0.28
C ALA A 143 -22.92 5.97 -0.13
N PRO A 144 -24.03 6.72 -0.05
CA PRO A 144 -25.38 6.14 0.01
C PRO A 144 -25.75 5.27 -1.21
N ARG A 145 -25.03 5.42 -2.32
CA ARG A 145 -25.25 4.68 -3.57
C ARG A 145 -24.29 3.50 -3.74
N GLY A 146 -23.48 3.19 -2.72
CA GLY A 146 -22.50 2.11 -2.77
C GLY A 146 -21.15 2.53 -3.35
N PHE A 147 -20.65 3.71 -2.98
CA PHE A 147 -19.29 4.18 -3.32
C PHE A 147 -18.44 4.36 -2.06
N GLN A 148 -17.14 4.07 -2.13
CA GLN A 148 -16.22 4.29 -1.03
C GLN A 148 -14.87 4.82 -1.52
N VAL A 149 -14.20 5.62 -0.68
CA VAL A 149 -12.80 6.02 -0.88
C VAL A 149 -11.95 5.13 0.02
N LEU A 150 -10.83 4.63 -0.50
CA LEU A 150 -9.86 3.83 0.23
C LEU A 150 -8.51 4.54 0.16
N ALA A 151 -8.07 5.14 1.27
CA ALA A 151 -6.85 5.93 1.30
C ALA A 151 -5.68 5.11 1.86
N PHE A 152 -4.59 5.04 1.11
CA PHE A 152 -3.37 4.32 1.46
C PHE A 152 -2.21 5.30 1.63
N PRO A 153 -1.82 5.63 2.87
CA PRO A 153 -0.67 6.49 3.14
C PRO A 153 0.61 5.93 2.51
N CYS A 154 1.44 6.79 1.93
CA CYS A 154 2.69 6.36 1.30
C CYS A 154 3.79 7.41 1.46
N ASN A 155 4.98 6.96 1.89
CA ASN A 155 6.12 7.85 2.12
C ASN A 155 7.16 7.85 0.99
N GLN A 156 6.88 7.22 -0.15
CA GLN A 156 7.86 7.08 -1.25
C GLN A 156 8.11 8.38 -2.02
N PHE A 157 7.25 9.39 -1.85
CA PHE A 157 7.28 10.62 -2.63
C PHE A 157 7.74 11.78 -1.75
N SER A 158 9.03 12.10 -1.86
CA SER A 158 9.72 13.16 -1.10
C SER A 158 9.48 13.11 0.41
N ASN A 159 9.35 11.91 0.98
CA ASN A 159 9.13 11.68 2.41
C ASN A 159 7.96 12.50 3.01
N GLN A 160 6.87 12.69 2.24
CA GLN A 160 5.73 13.52 2.63
C GLN A 160 4.70 12.81 3.54
N GLU A 161 5.00 11.58 3.97
CA GLU A 161 4.20 10.80 4.95
C GLU A 161 5.10 10.14 6.02
N PRO A 162 5.92 10.93 6.75
CA PRO A 162 6.97 10.37 7.60
C PRO A 162 6.41 9.77 8.90
N LYS A 163 5.22 10.24 9.33
CA LYS A 163 4.62 9.94 10.64
C LYS A 163 4.09 8.51 10.76
N SER A 164 3.70 8.13 11.98
CA SER A 164 3.16 6.80 12.28
C SER A 164 1.72 6.64 11.76
N ASN A 165 1.22 5.40 11.66
CA ASN A 165 -0.17 5.16 11.24
C ASN A 165 -1.19 5.84 12.17
N ALA A 166 -0.90 5.91 13.48
CA ALA A 166 -1.77 6.56 14.46
C ALA A 166 -1.83 8.08 14.23
N ASP A 167 -0.68 8.72 13.96
CA ASP A 167 -0.62 10.15 13.65
C ASP A 167 -1.31 10.48 12.34
N ILE A 168 -1.14 9.63 11.32
CA ILE A 168 -1.77 9.78 10.01
C ILE A 168 -3.29 9.68 10.13
N LEU A 169 -3.78 8.69 10.88
CA LEU A 169 -5.21 8.55 11.15
C LEU A 169 -5.75 9.77 11.89
N SER A 170 -5.04 10.24 12.91
CA SER A 170 -5.40 11.44 13.67
C SER A 170 -5.45 12.69 12.76
N PHE A 171 -4.44 12.87 11.90
CA PHE A 171 -4.38 13.95 10.91
C PHE A 171 -5.59 13.91 9.97
N ALA A 172 -5.87 12.75 9.35
CA ALA A 172 -6.99 12.60 8.42
C ALA A 172 -8.34 12.90 9.07
N ARG A 173 -8.55 12.47 10.33
CA ARG A 173 -9.82 12.68 11.05
C ARG A 173 -9.96 14.09 11.62
N THR A 174 -8.91 14.63 12.21
CA THR A 174 -8.96 15.90 12.93
C THR A 174 -8.82 17.10 12.00
N ASN A 175 -7.89 17.04 11.05
CA ASN A 175 -7.57 18.19 10.19
C ASN A 175 -8.49 18.25 8.97
N HIS A 176 -9.01 17.10 8.53
CA HIS A 176 -9.76 16.99 7.29
C HIS A 176 -11.15 16.36 7.43
N SER A 177 -11.51 15.90 8.63
CA SER A 177 -12.79 15.20 8.87
C SER A 177 -13.06 14.10 7.85
N ALA A 178 -12.00 13.43 7.39
CA ALA A 178 -12.10 12.45 6.32
C ALA A 178 -13.09 11.36 6.73
N PRO A 179 -14.19 11.12 5.98
CA PRO A 179 -15.22 10.15 6.37
C PRO A 179 -14.81 8.71 6.00
N PHE A 180 -13.87 8.57 5.08
CA PHE A 180 -13.48 7.32 4.46
C PHE A 180 -12.42 6.53 5.25
N ARG A 181 -12.10 5.33 4.79
CA ARG A 181 -11.15 4.42 5.45
C ARG A 181 -9.72 4.81 5.12
N ILE A 182 -8.89 4.86 6.17
CA ILE A 182 -7.44 5.07 6.06
C ILE A 182 -6.76 3.75 6.38
N PHE A 183 -5.93 3.28 5.46
CA PHE A 183 -5.16 2.06 5.62
C PHE A 183 -3.80 2.31 6.26
N ALA A 184 -3.12 1.23 6.66
CA ALA A 184 -1.73 1.33 7.09
C ALA A 184 -0.84 1.86 5.96
N LYS A 185 0.20 2.60 6.35
CA LYS A 185 1.21 3.09 5.43
C LYS A 185 1.82 1.94 4.63
N THR A 186 1.89 2.09 3.31
CA THR A 186 2.29 1.01 2.41
C THR A 186 3.15 1.52 1.25
N LEU A 187 3.82 0.59 0.58
CA LEU A 187 4.55 0.85 -0.66
C LEU A 187 3.60 0.67 -1.85
N VAL A 188 3.63 1.63 -2.77
CA VAL A 188 2.79 1.66 -3.96
C VAL A 188 3.62 1.41 -5.24
N ASN A 189 4.93 1.62 -5.16
CA ASN A 189 5.92 1.30 -6.18
C ASN A 189 7.01 0.40 -5.61
N ALA A 190 7.70 -0.35 -6.48
CA ALA A 190 8.80 -1.18 -6.05
C ALA A 190 9.88 -0.28 -5.42
N PRO A 191 10.52 -0.70 -4.31
CA PRO A 191 11.62 0.07 -3.75
C PRO A 191 12.71 0.26 -4.80
N LEU A 192 13.31 1.45 -4.89
CA LEU A 192 14.33 1.77 -5.90
C LEU A 192 15.58 0.87 -5.83
N GLU A 193 15.87 0.30 -4.65
CA GLU A 193 16.99 -0.62 -4.44
C GLU A 193 16.70 -2.08 -4.88
N CYS A 194 15.51 -2.33 -5.44
CA CYS A 194 15.02 -3.65 -5.77
C CYS A 194 15.13 -3.97 -7.25
N THR A 195 16.32 -4.38 -7.67
CA THR A 195 16.62 -4.86 -9.03
C THR A 195 16.62 -6.39 -9.15
N GLY A 196 16.26 -7.12 -8.08
CA GLY A 196 16.23 -8.58 -8.07
C GLY A 196 14.88 -9.15 -8.51
N THR A 197 14.90 -10.15 -9.39
CA THR A 197 13.75 -11.00 -9.71
C THR A 197 13.38 -11.87 -8.49
N GLU A 198 12.08 -12.18 -8.30
CA GLU A 198 11.58 -12.99 -7.16
C GLU A 198 12.31 -14.33 -6.95
N ALA A 199 12.91 -14.89 -8.02
CA ALA A 199 13.73 -16.10 -7.96
C ALA A 199 15.01 -15.98 -7.10
N ALA A 200 15.41 -14.79 -6.65
CA ALA A 200 16.60 -14.55 -5.85
C ALA A 200 16.34 -14.51 -4.32
N CYS A 201 15.09 -14.66 -3.88
CA CYS A 201 14.74 -14.71 -2.46
C CYS A 201 14.97 -16.12 -1.88
N ALA A 202 16.23 -16.50 -1.69
CA ALA A 202 16.64 -17.64 -0.87
C ALA A 202 16.77 -17.22 0.63
N PRO A 203 16.58 -18.14 1.59
CA PRO A 203 16.46 -17.79 3.00
C PRO A 203 17.82 -17.36 3.56
N SER A 204 17.83 -16.26 4.31
CA SER A 204 18.85 -15.87 5.31
C SER A 204 19.85 -14.75 4.96
N THR A 205 20.03 -14.28 3.72
CA THR A 205 21.03 -13.19 3.51
C THR A 205 20.76 -12.19 2.39
N THR A 206 19.81 -12.46 1.49
CA THR A 206 19.39 -11.49 0.49
C THR A 206 18.31 -10.60 1.11
N ARG A 207 18.52 -9.28 1.09
CA ARG A 207 17.53 -8.27 1.48
C ARG A 207 16.28 -8.49 0.63
N CYS A 208 15.30 -9.25 1.16
CA CYS A 208 14.00 -9.38 0.52
C CYS A 208 13.47 -7.98 0.37
N CYS A 209 13.39 -7.54 -0.88
CA CYS A 209 12.71 -6.32 -1.22
C CYS A 209 11.32 -6.39 -0.61
N PRO A 210 10.89 -5.41 0.22
CA PRO A 210 9.51 -5.38 0.62
C PRO A 210 8.69 -5.32 -0.67
N SER A 211 7.97 -6.40 -0.95
CA SER A 211 7.09 -6.49 -2.10
C SER A 211 6.15 -5.30 -2.03
N ASN A 212 5.80 -4.76 -3.20
CA ASN A 212 4.71 -3.80 -3.30
C ASN A 212 3.49 -4.31 -2.55
N SER A 213 2.64 -3.37 -2.13
CA SER A 213 1.31 -3.76 -1.70
C SER A 213 0.63 -4.57 -2.82
N LEU A 214 0.16 -5.78 -2.48
CA LEU A 214 -0.63 -6.61 -3.41
C LEU A 214 -1.83 -5.84 -3.97
N VAL A 215 -2.36 -4.88 -3.20
CA VAL A 215 -3.39 -3.95 -3.66
C VAL A 215 -2.88 -3.15 -4.86
N PHE A 216 -1.74 -2.47 -4.74
CA PHE A 216 -1.21 -1.63 -5.82
C PHE A 216 -0.67 -2.44 -6.99
N ASP A 217 -0.14 -3.64 -6.77
CA ASP A 217 0.21 -4.54 -7.87
C ASP A 217 -1.02 -4.96 -8.67
N LEU A 218 -2.12 -5.33 -8.01
CA LEU A 218 -3.39 -5.61 -8.67
C LEU A 218 -3.91 -4.38 -9.42
N LEU A 219 -3.90 -3.20 -8.80
CA LEU A 219 -4.44 -1.98 -9.40
C LEU A 219 -3.69 -1.59 -10.69
N LYS A 220 -2.38 -1.87 -10.74
CA LYS A 220 -1.50 -1.59 -11.88
C LYS A 220 -1.56 -2.64 -13.00
N GLN A 221 -2.22 -3.80 -12.81
CA GLN A 221 -2.28 -4.85 -13.86
C GLN A 221 -2.88 -4.35 -15.19
N HIS A 222 -3.98 -3.59 -15.12
CA HIS A 222 -4.64 -3.02 -16.30
C HIS A 222 -4.12 -1.62 -16.67
N PHE A 223 -3.37 -0.97 -15.77
CA PHE A 223 -2.85 0.38 -15.94
C PHE A 223 -1.37 0.42 -15.47
N PRO A 224 -0.46 -0.20 -16.26
CA PRO A 224 0.91 -0.44 -15.85
C PRO A 224 1.71 0.86 -15.69
N GLY A 225 2.89 0.73 -15.08
CA GLY A 225 3.80 1.85 -14.79
C GLY A 225 3.72 2.30 -13.34
N ASP A 226 4.82 2.88 -12.85
CA ASP A 226 4.91 3.37 -11.48
C ASP A 226 4.02 4.58 -11.24
N ILE A 227 3.57 4.73 -10.00
CA ILE A 227 2.86 5.92 -9.53
C ILE A 227 3.86 7.06 -9.43
N GLU A 228 3.57 8.18 -10.08
CA GLU A 228 4.52 9.28 -10.25
C GLU A 228 4.61 10.17 -9.00
N TRP A 229 3.53 10.27 -8.21
CA TRP A 229 3.46 11.13 -7.04
C TRP A 229 2.35 10.74 -6.06
N ASN A 230 2.25 11.48 -4.96
CA ASN A 230 1.11 11.45 -4.05
C ASN A 230 -0.20 11.77 -4.79
N PHE A 231 -1.29 11.15 -4.35
CA PHE A 231 -2.65 11.33 -4.88
C PHE A 231 -2.86 10.82 -6.31
N ALA A 232 -2.20 9.76 -6.76
CA ALA A 232 -2.75 8.99 -7.88
C ALA A 232 -4.02 8.26 -7.42
N LYS A 233 -4.97 8.08 -8.34
CA LYS A 233 -6.27 7.47 -8.02
C LYS A 233 -6.57 6.31 -8.96
N PHE A 234 -7.22 5.28 -8.43
CA PHE A 234 -7.70 4.13 -9.19
C PHE A 234 -9.18 3.95 -8.91
N LEU A 235 -10.01 4.09 -9.94
CA LEU A 235 -11.43 3.77 -9.87
C LEU A 235 -11.58 2.27 -10.11
N VAL A 236 -12.24 1.59 -9.16
CA VAL A 236 -12.43 0.14 -9.12
C VAL A 236 -13.92 -0.15 -9.14
N GLY A 237 -14.32 -1.07 -10.00
CA GLY A 237 -15.71 -1.47 -10.19
C GLY A 237 -16.25 -2.37 -9.08
N LYS A 238 -17.56 -2.65 -9.15
CA LYS A 238 -18.29 -3.53 -8.22
C LYS A 238 -17.78 -4.98 -8.18
N ASP A 239 -17.01 -5.37 -9.19
CA ASP A 239 -16.30 -6.65 -9.34
C ASP A 239 -14.88 -6.65 -8.75
N GLY A 240 -14.39 -5.49 -8.33
CA GLY A 240 -13.04 -5.32 -7.80
C GLY A 240 -11.98 -5.21 -8.89
N ILE A 241 -12.37 -4.97 -10.15
CA ILE A 241 -11.46 -4.76 -11.27
C ILE A 241 -11.24 -3.25 -11.46
N THR A 242 -10.00 -2.84 -11.72
CA THR A 242 -9.67 -1.45 -12.01
C THR A 242 -10.33 -1.01 -13.32
N ILE A 243 -11.16 0.01 -13.26
CA ILE A 243 -11.83 0.64 -14.42
C ILE A 243 -10.94 1.72 -15.03
N ARG A 244 -10.26 2.52 -14.20
CA ARG A 244 -9.45 3.65 -14.65
C ARG A 244 -8.39 4.06 -13.62
N ARG A 245 -7.25 4.55 -14.11
CA ARG A 245 -6.21 5.24 -13.33
C ARG A 245 -6.20 6.74 -13.65
N TYR A 246 -5.98 7.58 -12.63
CA TYR A 246 -5.88 9.03 -12.74
C TYR A 246 -4.54 9.52 -12.18
N ALA A 247 -3.96 10.49 -12.87
CA ALA A 247 -2.73 11.14 -12.44
C ALA A 247 -2.94 11.97 -11.15
N PRO A 248 -1.87 12.20 -10.37
CA PRO A 248 -1.86 13.10 -9.21
C PRO A 248 -2.55 14.45 -9.42
N THR A 249 -2.37 15.04 -10.61
CA THR A 249 -2.87 16.35 -11.01
C THR A 249 -4.36 16.40 -11.33
N VAL A 250 -5.01 15.25 -11.52
CA VAL A 250 -6.46 15.20 -11.74
C VAL A 250 -7.17 15.49 -10.42
N ASN A 251 -8.07 16.47 -10.44
CA ASN A 251 -8.84 16.84 -9.26
C ASN A 251 -9.85 15.74 -8.94
N PRO A 252 -10.01 15.34 -7.66
CA PRO A 252 -11.00 14.33 -7.32
C PRO A 252 -12.41 14.65 -7.83
N LEU A 253 -12.89 15.91 -7.76
CA LEU A 253 -14.25 16.23 -8.23
C LEU A 253 -14.47 15.95 -9.73
N ASP A 254 -13.43 16.06 -10.56
CA ASP A 254 -13.50 15.79 -12.01
C ASP A 254 -13.74 14.29 -12.30
N ILE A 255 -13.59 13.42 -11.28
CA ILE A 255 -13.81 11.96 -11.38
C ILE A 255 -15.31 11.60 -11.20
N ALA A 256 -16.14 12.53 -10.69
CA ALA A 256 -17.56 12.27 -10.39
C ALA A 256 -18.35 11.62 -11.54
N PRO A 257 -18.24 12.03 -12.82
CA PRO A 257 -18.96 11.39 -13.92
C PRO A 257 -18.59 9.91 -14.10
N HIS A 258 -17.32 9.56 -13.88
CA HIS A 258 -16.86 8.17 -13.98
C HIS A 258 -17.33 7.32 -12.81
N ILE A 259 -17.45 7.91 -11.61
CA ILE A 259 -18.07 7.25 -10.45
C ILE A 259 -19.54 6.97 -10.74
N GLU A 260 -20.28 7.94 -11.29
CA GLU A 260 -21.69 7.75 -11.66
C GLU A 260 -21.87 6.63 -12.69
N ALA A 261 -21.02 6.60 -13.72
CA ALA A 261 -21.02 5.53 -14.71
C ALA A 261 -20.73 4.16 -14.07
N ALA A 262 -19.72 4.06 -13.20
CA ALA A 262 -19.40 2.82 -12.50
C ALA A 262 -20.51 2.36 -11.54
N LEU A 263 -21.22 3.31 -10.90
CA LEU A 263 -22.36 3.01 -10.04
C LEU A 263 -23.58 2.53 -10.84
N ALA A 264 -23.79 3.05 -12.04
CA ALA A 264 -24.87 2.63 -12.94
C ALA A 264 -24.61 1.26 -13.59
N ALA A 265 -23.35 0.84 -13.70
CA ALA A 265 -22.99 -0.47 -14.23
C ALA A 265 -23.63 -1.61 -13.39
N PRO A 266 -24.10 -2.69 -14.03
CA PRO A 266 -24.70 -3.83 -13.34
C PRO A 266 -23.70 -4.47 -12.37
N SER A 267 -24.18 -4.90 -11.21
CA SER A 267 -23.35 -5.63 -10.26
C SER A 267 -22.89 -6.96 -10.87
N PRO A 268 -21.67 -7.43 -10.56
CA PRO A 268 -21.23 -8.75 -11.00
C PRO A 268 -22.21 -9.80 -10.49
N ARG A 269 -22.71 -10.64 -11.39
CA ARG A 269 -23.55 -11.78 -11.01
C ARG A 269 -22.71 -12.69 -10.09
N PRO A 270 -23.22 -13.11 -8.92
CA PRO A 270 -22.56 -14.15 -8.17
C PRO A 270 -22.44 -15.36 -9.09
N HIS A 271 -21.23 -15.89 -9.26
CA HIS A 271 -21.05 -17.18 -9.92
C HIS A 271 -21.69 -18.24 -9.02
N ILE A 272 -22.98 -18.48 -9.21
CA ILE A 272 -23.62 -19.68 -8.71
C ILE A 272 -22.97 -20.81 -9.51
N HIS A 273 -22.09 -21.59 -8.87
CA HIS A 273 -21.80 -22.92 -9.36
C HIS A 273 -23.11 -23.70 -9.27
N SER A 274 -23.89 -23.70 -10.36
CA SER A 274 -25.09 -24.52 -10.49
C SER A 274 -24.64 -25.97 -10.65
N TRP A 275 -24.31 -26.59 -9.52
CA TRP A 275 -24.14 -28.02 -9.42
C TRP A 275 -25.52 -28.64 -9.18
N TRP A 276 -26.34 -28.64 -10.23
CA TRP A 276 -27.57 -29.43 -10.32
C TRP A 276 -27.60 -30.05 -11.71
N GLY A 277 -26.83 -31.13 -11.85
CA GLY A 277 -26.93 -32.09 -12.95
C GLY A 277 -27.44 -33.40 -12.40
N PHE A 278 -28.73 -33.46 -12.06
CA PHE A 278 -29.47 -34.70 -11.90
C PHE A 278 -30.83 -34.51 -12.57
N GLY A 279 -31.11 -35.35 -13.55
CA GLY A 279 -32.32 -35.31 -14.35
C GLY A 279 -32.16 -36.20 -15.58
N ASP A 280 -32.13 -37.51 -15.34
CA ASP A 280 -32.43 -38.52 -16.35
C ASP A 280 -33.75 -38.19 -17.06
N GLY A 281 -33.77 -38.32 -18.38
CA GLY A 281 -34.97 -38.15 -19.19
C GLY A 281 -34.66 -38.36 -20.66
N LYS A 282 -34.77 -39.62 -21.09
CA LYS A 282 -34.92 -39.99 -22.51
C LYS A 282 -36.04 -39.15 -23.12
N ASP A 283 -35.81 -38.60 -24.30
CA ASP A 283 -36.83 -38.55 -25.34
C ASP A 283 -36.15 -38.60 -26.71
N GLU A 284 -36.37 -39.73 -27.38
CA GLU A 284 -36.19 -39.89 -28.82
C GLU A 284 -37.33 -39.14 -29.51
N GLY A 285 -37.02 -38.39 -30.57
CA GLY A 285 -38.03 -37.65 -31.32
C GLY A 285 -37.44 -37.00 -32.55
N HIS A 286 -37.00 -37.83 -33.50
CA HIS A 286 -36.81 -37.44 -34.89
C HIS A 286 -38.12 -36.87 -35.44
N ALA A 287 -38.11 -35.62 -35.90
CA ALA A 287 -39.12 -35.09 -36.82
C ALA A 287 -38.38 -34.69 -38.10
N ASP A 288 -38.49 -35.57 -39.09
CA ASP A 288 -38.15 -35.28 -40.47
C ASP A 288 -39.09 -34.20 -41.03
N LEU A 289 -38.47 -33.30 -41.78
CA LEU A 289 -39.14 -32.40 -42.72
C LEU A 289 -39.73 -33.25 -43.86
N LEU A 290 -41.05 -33.18 -44.04
CA LEU A 290 -41.78 -33.01 -45.32
C LEU A 290 -43.30 -32.90 -45.05
#